data_AF-A0A512D5K9-F1
#
_entry.id   AF-A0A512D5K9-F1
#
_cell.length_a   1.000
_cell.length_b   1.000
_cell.length_c   1.000
_cell.angle_alpha   90.00
_cell.angle_beta   90.00
_cell.angle_gamma   90.00
#
_symmetry.space_group_name_H-M   'P 1'
#
loop_
_entity.id
_entity.type
_entity.pdbx_description
1 polymer ?
#
loop_
_entity_poly.entity_id
_entity_poly.type
_entity_poly.pdbx_seq_one_letter_code
_entity_poly.pdbx_strand_id
1 'polypeptide(L)'
;MRRLASALLALGLLVALPSTAFAHDVLERTDPADGTTVAKLPGSVVLTFAEAPLAIGAQVVVTGPSGTASSGAPTISGREVTQAIAPTAPGGDYTVSYRVTSDDGHPVTGTFSFHATVGLDGSTATAGATVHVRPVSATDDGQGSLLVPILLTIVGTVVLLGVGGFLLLRGREADRSGSASGR
;
A
#
# COMPACT_ATOMS: atom_id res chain seq x y z
N MET A 1 26.41 8.77 36.87
CA MET A 1 26.67 8.92 35.42
C MET A 1 26.26 7.69 34.60
N ARG A 2 26.70 6.46 34.93
CA ARG A 2 26.35 5.24 34.16
C ARG A 2 24.84 4.99 34.01
N ARG A 3 24.06 5.22 35.08
CA ARG A 3 22.60 5.01 35.07
C ARG A 3 21.82 5.99 34.18
N LEU A 4 22.32 7.22 34.02
CA LEU A 4 21.71 8.24 33.15
C LEU A 4 21.98 7.93 31.68
N ALA A 5 23.19 7.46 31.34
CA ALA A 5 23.52 7.01 30.00
C ALA A 5 22.70 5.78 29.58
N SER A 6 22.49 4.82 30.49
CA SER A 6 21.63 3.66 30.25
C SER A 6 20.15 4.05 30.04
N ALA A 7 19.65 5.03 30.80
CA ALA A 7 18.27 5.52 30.68
C ALA A 7 18.04 6.23 29.33
N LEU A 8 18.99 7.03 28.87
CA LEU A 8 18.91 7.71 27.57
C LEU A 8 19.03 6.73 26.40
N LEU A 9 19.88 5.70 26.51
CA LEU A 9 19.98 4.65 25.49
C LEU A 9 18.71 3.80 25.41
N ALA A 10 18.10 3.47 26.57
CA ALA A 10 16.83 2.76 26.62
C ALA A 10 15.68 3.60 26.03
N LEU A 11 15.65 4.90 26.31
CA LEU A 11 14.65 5.81 25.75
C LEU A 11 14.82 5.99 24.22
N GLY A 12 16.07 6.05 23.74
CA GLY A 12 16.37 6.07 22.30
C GLY A 12 15.94 4.78 21.58
N LEU A 13 16.07 3.62 22.23
CA LEU A 13 15.58 2.34 21.70
C LEU A 13 14.04 2.30 21.60
N LEU A 14 13.32 2.97 22.52
CA LEU A 14 11.85 3.04 22.52
C LEU A 14 11.30 3.88 21.35
N VAL A 15 12.04 4.90 20.91
CA VAL A 15 11.63 5.77 19.78
C VAL A 15 12.00 5.16 18.42
N ALA A 16 12.91 4.17 18.41
CA ALA A 16 13.30 3.43 17.23
C ALA A 16 12.41 2.22 16.92
N LEU A 17 11.32 1.99 17.67
CA LEU A 17 10.34 0.98 17.28
C LEU A 17 9.69 1.43 15.96
N PRO A 18 9.73 0.61 14.90
CA PRO A 18 8.98 0.91 13.69
C PRO A 18 7.51 0.97 14.07
N SER A 19 6.89 2.15 13.94
CA SER A 19 5.44 2.28 13.97
C SER A 19 4.88 1.35 12.91
N THR A 20 4.08 0.38 13.33
CA THR A 20 3.45 -0.64 12.50
C THR A 20 3.02 -0.05 11.17
N ALA A 21 3.68 -0.46 10.09
CA ALA A 21 3.25 -0.14 8.74
C ALA A 21 1.83 -0.71 8.57
N PHE A 22 0.93 0.13 8.10
CA PHE A 22 -0.44 -0.18 7.85
C PHE A 22 -0.55 -1.19 6.69
N ALA A 23 -0.57 -2.48 7.01
CA ALA A 23 -0.76 -3.59 6.09
C ALA A 23 -2.26 -3.89 5.93
N HIS A 24 -3.01 -2.94 5.40
CA HIS A 24 -4.42 -3.15 5.11
C HIS A 24 -4.55 -4.03 3.87
N ASP A 25 -5.50 -4.97 3.89
CA ASP A 25 -5.79 -5.98 2.86
C ASP A 25 -5.55 -5.49 1.42
N VAL A 26 -4.40 -5.88 0.85
CA VAL A 26 -3.97 -5.44 -0.47
C VAL A 26 -4.49 -6.42 -1.50
N LEU A 27 -5.04 -5.93 -2.61
CA LEU A 27 -5.28 -6.74 -3.79
C LEU A 27 -3.94 -7.32 -4.27
N GLU A 28 -3.75 -8.63 -4.19
CA GLU A 28 -2.50 -9.30 -4.56
C GLU A 28 -2.47 -9.70 -6.04
N ARG A 29 -3.60 -10.16 -6.57
CA ARG A 29 -3.70 -10.70 -7.92
C ARG A 29 -5.07 -10.45 -8.52
N THR A 30 -5.09 -10.26 -9.84
CA THR A 30 -6.31 -10.30 -10.64
C THR A 30 -6.22 -11.38 -11.70
N ASP A 31 -7.37 -11.92 -12.08
CA ASP A 31 -7.54 -12.80 -13.22
C ASP A 31 -8.76 -12.33 -14.04
N PRO A 32 -8.57 -11.79 -15.26
CA PRO A 32 -7.30 -11.56 -15.94
C PRO A 32 -6.35 -10.61 -15.19
N ALA A 33 -5.04 -10.78 -15.40
CA ALA A 33 -4.05 -9.90 -14.83
C ALA A 33 -4.17 -8.48 -15.41
N ASP A 34 -3.94 -7.45 -14.58
CA ASP A 34 -4.01 -6.05 -15.01
C ASP A 34 -3.07 -5.75 -16.19
N GLY A 35 -3.57 -4.97 -17.15
CA GLY A 35 -2.89 -4.56 -18.37
C GLY A 35 -2.70 -5.68 -19.39
N THR A 36 -3.21 -6.90 -19.15
CA THR A 36 -3.00 -8.02 -20.07
C THR A 36 -3.98 -8.07 -21.22
N THR A 37 -3.58 -8.75 -22.29
CA THR A 37 -4.47 -9.14 -23.39
C THR A 37 -4.75 -10.63 -23.30
N VAL A 38 -6.03 -11.01 -23.28
CA VAL A 38 -6.50 -12.40 -23.32
C VAL A 38 -7.13 -12.70 -24.68
N ALA A 39 -6.89 -13.91 -25.18
CA ALA A 39 -7.44 -14.32 -26.49
C ALA A 39 -8.97 -14.41 -26.49
N LYS A 40 -9.56 -14.81 -25.35
CA LYS A 40 -11.00 -14.92 -25.15
C LYS A 40 -11.39 -14.35 -23.80
N LEU A 41 -12.47 -13.58 -23.76
CA LEU A 41 -13.06 -13.04 -22.54
C LEU A 41 -13.47 -14.19 -21.61
N PRO A 42 -12.98 -14.24 -20.36
CA PRO A 42 -13.44 -15.22 -19.39
C PRO A 42 -14.89 -14.96 -18.96
N GLY A 43 -15.54 -15.97 -18.38
CA GLY A 43 -16.90 -15.83 -17.83
C GLY A 43 -16.98 -14.99 -16.56
N SER A 44 -15.85 -14.66 -15.94
CA SER A 44 -15.75 -13.88 -14.71
C SER A 44 -14.39 -13.22 -14.61
N VAL A 45 -14.31 -12.17 -13.78
CA VAL A 45 -13.05 -11.69 -13.22
C VAL A 45 -12.91 -12.16 -11.76
N VAL A 46 -11.67 -12.44 -11.35
CA VAL A 46 -11.33 -12.85 -9.99
C VAL A 46 -10.31 -11.88 -9.41
N LEU A 47 -10.57 -11.41 -8.20
CA LEU A 47 -9.69 -10.55 -7.41
C LEU A 47 -9.25 -11.36 -6.18
N THR A 48 -7.95 -11.58 -6.02
CA THR A 48 -7.37 -12.27 -4.87
C THR A 48 -6.74 -11.25 -3.94
N PHE A 49 -7.22 -11.21 -2.70
CA PHE A 49 -6.77 -10.31 -1.64
C PHE A 49 -5.78 -11.01 -0.71
N ALA A 50 -5.02 -10.24 0.08
CA ALA A 50 -4.05 -10.77 1.03
C ALA A 50 -4.72 -11.57 2.16
N GLU A 51 -5.87 -11.09 2.63
CA GLU A 51 -6.72 -11.76 3.60
C GLU A 51 -8.13 -11.97 3.04
N ALA A 52 -8.96 -12.72 3.76
CA ALA A 52 -10.34 -12.96 3.34
C ALA A 52 -11.18 -11.69 3.61
N PRO A 53 -11.75 -11.03 2.58
CA PRO A 53 -12.58 -9.86 2.81
C PRO A 53 -13.87 -10.22 3.56
N LEU A 54 -14.42 -9.28 4.31
CA LEU A 54 -15.73 -9.45 4.93
C LEU A 54 -16.83 -9.53 3.85
N ALA A 55 -17.80 -10.42 4.04
CA ALA A 55 -18.92 -10.65 3.14
C ALA A 55 -20.00 -9.54 3.17
N ILE A 56 -19.60 -8.29 3.41
CA ILE A 56 -20.48 -7.13 3.51
C ILE A 56 -20.08 -6.06 2.52
N GLY A 57 -21.04 -5.55 1.75
CA GLY A 57 -20.84 -4.34 0.94
C GLY A 57 -19.82 -4.46 -0.20
N ALA A 58 -19.44 -5.67 -0.60
CA ALA A 58 -18.56 -5.90 -1.75
C ALA A 58 -19.27 -5.50 -3.06
N GLN A 59 -18.56 -4.73 -3.88
CA GLN A 59 -19.02 -4.27 -5.19
C GLN A 59 -17.88 -4.47 -6.18
N VAL A 60 -18.18 -5.10 -7.31
CA VAL A 60 -17.27 -5.22 -8.45
C VAL A 60 -18.06 -4.89 -9.70
N VAL A 61 -17.60 -3.89 -10.44
CA VAL A 61 -18.25 -3.44 -11.67
C VAL A 61 -17.29 -3.68 -12.81
N VAL A 62 -17.72 -4.49 -13.78
CA VAL A 62 -17.00 -4.73 -15.02
C VAL A 62 -17.66 -3.87 -16.09
N THR A 63 -16.89 -3.00 -16.73
CA THR A 63 -17.32 -2.17 -17.85
C THR A 63 -16.56 -2.61 -19.09
N GLY A 64 -17.28 -3.02 -20.13
CA GLY A 64 -16.74 -3.41 -21.43
C GLY A 64 -17.07 -2.39 -22.53
N PRO A 65 -16.80 -2.75 -23.80
CA PRO A 65 -16.97 -1.85 -24.95
C PRO A 65 -18.40 -1.33 -25.15
N SER A 66 -19.40 -2.09 -24.70
CA SER A 66 -20.83 -1.75 -24.81
C SER A 66 -21.43 -1.21 -23.50
N GLY A 67 -20.60 -0.89 -22.50
CA GLY A 67 -21.04 -0.43 -21.18
C GLY A 67 -20.91 -1.53 -20.11
N THR A 68 -21.76 -1.50 -19.09
CA THR A 68 -21.70 -2.44 -17.97
C THR A 68 -21.82 -3.89 -18.45
N ALA A 69 -20.83 -4.69 -18.12
CA ALA A 69 -20.71 -6.10 -18.44
C ALA A 69 -20.76 -7.01 -17.19
N SER A 70 -20.85 -6.46 -15.98
CA SER A 70 -21.08 -7.27 -14.77
C SER A 70 -22.45 -7.95 -14.79
N SER A 71 -22.48 -9.20 -14.35
CA SER A 71 -23.70 -10.02 -14.23
C SER A 71 -23.90 -10.47 -12.79
N GLY A 72 -25.02 -10.07 -12.18
CA GLY A 72 -25.32 -10.39 -10.79
C GLY A 72 -24.39 -9.73 -9.77
N ALA A 73 -24.50 -10.16 -8.51
CA ALA A 73 -23.64 -9.70 -7.43
C ALA A 73 -22.32 -10.48 -7.40
N PRO A 74 -21.22 -9.87 -6.92
CA PRO A 74 -19.97 -10.59 -6.72
C PRO A 74 -20.10 -11.62 -5.59
N THR A 75 -19.38 -12.73 -5.71
CA THR A 75 -19.30 -13.77 -4.69
C THR A 75 -17.94 -13.76 -4.02
N ILE A 76 -17.90 -14.07 -2.73
CA ILE A 76 -16.65 -14.17 -1.97
C ILE A 76 -16.45 -15.62 -1.54
N SER A 77 -15.25 -16.16 -1.79
CA SER A 77 -14.83 -17.48 -1.34
C SER A 77 -13.39 -17.41 -0.81
N GLY A 78 -13.25 -17.46 0.51
CA GLY A 78 -11.96 -17.22 1.16
C GLY A 78 -11.40 -15.85 0.79
N ARG A 79 -10.24 -15.84 0.14
CA ARG A 79 -9.50 -14.64 -0.29
C ARG A 79 -9.90 -14.13 -1.67
N GLU A 80 -10.82 -14.82 -2.36
CA GLU A 80 -11.21 -14.49 -3.72
C GLU A 80 -12.57 -13.81 -3.77
N VAL A 81 -12.63 -12.71 -4.53
CA VAL A 81 -13.86 -12.04 -4.92
C VAL A 81 -14.05 -12.24 -6.42
N THR A 82 -15.15 -12.87 -6.81
CA THR A 82 -15.46 -13.21 -8.20
C THR A 82 -16.65 -12.40 -8.68
N GLN A 83 -16.52 -11.78 -9.85
CA GLN A 83 -17.62 -11.09 -10.53
C GLN A 83 -17.85 -11.73 -11.89
N ALA A 84 -19.05 -12.28 -12.10
CA ALA A 84 -19.44 -12.84 -13.38
C ALA A 84 -19.57 -11.74 -14.45
N ILE A 85 -19.21 -12.08 -15.68
CA ILE A 85 -19.33 -11.23 -16.87
C ILE A 85 -20.54 -11.71 -17.68
N ALA A 86 -21.30 -10.77 -18.22
CA ALA A 86 -22.48 -11.05 -19.03
C ALA A 86 -22.10 -11.89 -20.27
N PRO A 87 -22.86 -12.95 -20.59
CA PRO A 87 -22.54 -13.83 -21.73
C PRO A 87 -22.64 -13.12 -23.09
N THR A 88 -23.28 -11.95 -23.14
CA THR A 88 -23.40 -11.09 -24.32
C THR A 88 -22.26 -10.07 -24.44
N ALA A 89 -21.22 -10.16 -23.60
CA ALA A 89 -20.14 -9.18 -23.57
C ALA A 89 -19.17 -9.37 -24.77
N PRO A 90 -18.90 -8.30 -25.55
CA PRO A 90 -18.15 -8.39 -26.79
C PRO A 90 -16.62 -8.41 -26.60
N GLY A 91 -15.86 -8.69 -27.66
CA GLY A 91 -14.40 -8.48 -27.62
C GLY A 91 -14.07 -6.98 -27.49
N GLY A 92 -13.02 -6.64 -26.75
CA GLY A 92 -12.49 -5.28 -26.62
C GLY A 92 -11.86 -4.99 -25.27
N ASP A 93 -11.80 -3.70 -24.92
CA ASP A 93 -11.21 -3.23 -23.67
C ASP A 93 -12.21 -3.30 -22.51
N TYR A 94 -11.72 -3.78 -21.36
CA TYR A 94 -12.46 -3.93 -20.13
C TYR A 94 -11.79 -3.16 -19.00
N THR A 95 -12.62 -2.47 -18.21
CA THR A 95 -12.22 -1.83 -16.95
C THR A 95 -13.01 -2.45 -15.81
N VAL A 96 -12.33 -2.85 -14.76
CA VAL A 96 -12.93 -3.42 -13.55
C VAL A 96 -12.67 -2.48 -12.40
N SER A 97 -13.72 -1.93 -11.79
CA SER A 97 -13.63 -1.19 -10.55
C SER A 97 -14.19 -2.02 -9.40
N TYR A 98 -13.58 -1.92 -8.23
CA TYR A 98 -14.00 -2.68 -7.06
C TYR A 98 -13.98 -1.84 -5.79
N ARG A 99 -14.84 -2.24 -4.86
CA ARG A 99 -14.84 -1.83 -3.46
C ARG A 99 -15.18 -3.05 -2.61
N VAL A 100 -14.26 -3.48 -1.77
CA VAL A 100 -14.46 -4.57 -0.81
C VAL A 100 -14.21 -4.06 0.60
N THR A 101 -14.65 -4.80 1.61
CA THR A 101 -14.36 -4.48 3.01
C THR A 101 -13.34 -5.50 3.51
N SER A 102 -12.16 -5.04 3.90
CA SER A 102 -11.11 -5.87 4.49
C SER A 102 -11.55 -6.51 5.79
N ASP A 103 -10.84 -7.54 6.24
CA ASP A 103 -11.10 -8.22 7.52
C ASP A 103 -11.10 -7.27 8.74
N ASP A 104 -10.32 -6.18 8.69
CA ASP A 104 -10.27 -5.14 9.73
C ASP A 104 -11.38 -4.07 9.61
N GLY A 105 -12.28 -4.20 8.64
CA GLY A 105 -13.47 -3.36 8.47
C GLY A 105 -13.27 -2.11 7.59
N HIS A 106 -12.08 -1.85 7.06
CA HIS A 106 -11.85 -0.72 6.18
C HIS A 106 -12.27 -1.01 4.73
N PRO A 107 -12.69 0.01 3.96
CA PRO A 107 -12.92 -0.18 2.54
C PRO A 107 -11.60 -0.24 1.76
N VAL A 108 -11.45 -1.25 0.90
CA VAL A 108 -10.39 -1.36 -0.10
C VAL A 108 -11.00 -1.13 -1.47
N THR A 109 -10.49 -0.14 -2.20
CA THR A 109 -10.98 0.24 -3.53
C THR A 109 -9.87 0.23 -4.54
N GLY A 110 -10.19 -0.06 -5.80
CA GLY A 110 -9.24 0.07 -6.89
C GLY A 110 -9.88 -0.17 -8.24
N THR A 111 -9.05 -0.09 -9.26
CA THR A 111 -9.43 -0.31 -10.65
C THR A 111 -8.30 -1.02 -11.38
N PHE A 112 -8.62 -1.94 -12.28
CA PHE A 112 -7.67 -2.55 -13.22
C PHE A 112 -8.31 -2.70 -14.60
N SER A 113 -7.51 -2.99 -15.62
CA SER A 113 -7.97 -3.11 -17.00
C SER A 113 -7.37 -4.32 -17.71
N PHE A 114 -8.05 -4.83 -18.72
CA PHE A 114 -7.53 -5.87 -19.61
C PHE A 114 -8.21 -5.79 -20.97
N HIS A 115 -7.60 -6.39 -21.99
CA HIS A 115 -8.15 -6.47 -23.33
C HIS A 115 -8.54 -7.92 -23.65
N ALA A 116 -9.72 -8.14 -24.23
CA ALA A 116 -10.14 -9.45 -24.72
C ALA A 116 -10.31 -9.44 -26.25
N THR A 117 -9.53 -10.26 -26.97
CA THR A 117 -9.60 -10.30 -28.44
C THR A 117 -10.95 -10.83 -28.94
N VAL A 118 -11.51 -11.83 -28.28
CA VAL A 118 -12.82 -12.41 -28.60
C VAL A 118 -13.74 -12.34 -27.38
N GLY A 119 -14.96 -11.85 -27.56
CA GLY A 119 -15.99 -11.77 -26.54
C GLY A 119 -16.61 -13.11 -26.18
N LEU A 120 -17.43 -13.12 -25.14
CA LEU A 120 -18.27 -14.27 -24.79
C LEU A 120 -19.37 -14.50 -25.84
N ASP A 121 -19.80 -13.44 -26.52
CA ASP A 121 -20.75 -13.46 -27.64
C ASP A 121 -20.12 -13.91 -28.98
N GLY A 122 -18.80 -14.13 -29.02
CA GLY A 122 -18.05 -14.51 -30.21
C GLY A 122 -17.64 -13.33 -31.11
N SER A 123 -17.97 -12.09 -30.76
CA SER A 123 -17.50 -10.90 -31.48
C SER A 123 -16.01 -10.68 -31.22
N THR A 124 -15.28 -10.21 -32.23
CA THR A 124 -13.88 -9.82 -32.09
C THR A 124 -13.75 -8.35 -31.75
N ALA A 125 -12.74 -7.99 -30.97
CA ALA A 125 -12.39 -6.60 -30.72
C ALA A 125 -12.15 -5.86 -32.04
N THR A 126 -12.98 -4.87 -32.35
CA THR A 126 -12.77 -4.02 -33.52
C THR A 126 -11.60 -3.10 -33.22
N ALA A 127 -10.52 -3.19 -34.00
CA ALA A 127 -9.39 -2.26 -33.93
C ALA A 127 -9.89 -0.84 -34.24
N GLY A 128 -10.17 -0.03 -33.22
CA GLY A 128 -10.68 1.33 -33.47
C GLY A 128 -11.13 2.18 -32.27
N ALA A 129 -11.22 1.65 -31.05
CA ALA A 129 -11.62 2.45 -29.90
C ALA A 129 -10.57 2.40 -28.80
N THR A 130 -9.45 3.12 -28.98
CA THR A 130 -8.53 3.40 -27.87
C THR A 130 -9.21 4.34 -26.88
N VAL A 131 -9.98 3.80 -25.93
CA VAL A 131 -10.31 4.54 -24.71
C VAL A 131 -9.18 4.28 -23.73
N HIS A 132 -8.10 5.04 -23.89
CA HIS A 132 -7.01 5.06 -22.92
C HIS A 132 -7.51 5.80 -21.68
N VAL A 133 -8.19 5.10 -20.77
CA VAL A 133 -8.40 5.62 -19.41
C VAL A 133 -7.04 5.54 -18.73
N ARG A 134 -6.31 6.66 -18.75
CA ARG A 134 -5.09 6.79 -17.95
C ARG A 134 -5.47 6.47 -16.50
N PRO A 135 -4.83 5.50 -15.85
CA PRO A 135 -5.05 5.33 -14.42
C PRO A 135 -4.74 6.66 -13.76
N VAL A 136 -5.71 7.19 -13.01
CA VAL A 136 -5.38 8.18 -11.98
C VAL A 136 -4.50 7.41 -11.02
N SER A 137 -3.18 7.59 -11.16
CA SER A 137 -2.28 7.42 -10.03
C SER A 137 -2.93 8.19 -8.90
N ALA A 138 -3.37 7.48 -7.86
CA ALA A 138 -3.68 8.13 -6.60
C ALA A 138 -2.48 9.04 -6.34
N THR A 139 -2.71 10.35 -6.30
CA THR A 139 -1.69 11.24 -5.77
C THR A 139 -1.49 10.75 -4.35
N ASP A 140 -0.34 10.11 -4.15
CA ASP A 140 0.27 9.94 -2.85
C ASP A 140 0.56 11.35 -2.33
N ASP A 141 -0.49 12.05 -1.91
CA ASP A 141 -0.41 13.28 -1.11
C ASP A 141 -0.08 12.88 0.34
N GLY A 142 0.98 12.08 0.46
CA GLY A 142 1.57 11.56 1.67
C GLY A 142 3.09 11.72 1.67
N GLN A 143 3.69 12.39 0.68
CA GLN A 143 5.07 12.88 0.78
C GLN A 143 5.13 14.07 1.76
N GLY A 144 4.88 13.78 3.03
CA GLY A 144 5.30 14.63 4.13
C GLY A 144 6.80 14.89 3.95
N SER A 145 7.13 16.16 3.71
CA SER A 145 8.49 16.65 3.51
C SER A 145 9.49 15.89 4.39
N LEU A 146 10.33 15.04 3.78
CA LEU A 146 11.37 14.28 4.49
C LEU A 146 12.36 15.21 5.19
N LEU A 147 12.39 16.49 4.82
CA LEU A 147 13.24 17.50 5.43
C LEU A 147 12.98 17.65 6.93
N VAL A 148 11.73 17.54 7.38
CA VAL A 148 11.39 17.70 8.80
C VAL A 148 11.86 16.50 9.65
N PRO A 149 11.54 15.23 9.33
CA PRO A 149 12.05 14.09 10.09
C PRO A 149 13.56 13.89 9.94
N ILE A 150 14.16 14.20 8.78
CA ILE A 150 15.62 14.14 8.58
C ILE A 150 16.32 15.24 9.38
N LEU A 151 15.81 16.48 9.36
CA LEU A 151 16.38 17.57 10.16
C LEU A 151 16.23 17.28 11.66
N LEU A 152 15.09 16.74 12.10
CA LEU A 152 14.87 16.37 13.51
C LEU A 152 15.78 15.22 13.96
N THR A 153 16.04 14.23 13.10
CA THR A 153 17.01 13.16 13.40
C THR A 153 18.44 13.69 13.46
N ILE A 154 18.86 14.52 12.50
CA ILE A 154 20.21 15.12 12.51
C ILE A 154 20.40 16.02 13.73
N VAL A 155 19.46 16.93 14.02
CA VAL A 155 19.52 17.82 15.18
C VAL A 155 19.50 17.02 16.49
N GLY A 156 18.63 16.01 16.61
CA GLY A 156 18.56 15.13 17.76
C GLY A 156 19.89 14.40 18.00
N THR A 157 20.53 13.90 16.95
CA THR A 157 21.81 13.19 17.03
C THR A 157 22.96 14.13 17.42
N VAL A 158 23.02 15.33 16.83
CA VAL A 158 24.06 16.33 17.13
C VAL A 158 23.93 16.85 18.57
N VAL A 159 22.71 17.10 19.04
CA VAL A 159 22.48 17.52 20.44
C VAL A 159 22.87 16.41 21.41
N LEU A 160 22.54 15.14 21.12
CA LEU A 160 22.95 14.00 21.94
C LEU A 160 24.47 13.83 22.01
N LEU A 161 25.16 13.93 20.87
CA LEU A 161 26.62 13.85 20.81
C LEU A 161 27.29 15.05 21.49
N GLY A 162 26.74 16.25 21.32
CA GLY A 162 27.24 17.48 21.94
C GLY A 162 27.09 17.48 23.46
N VAL A 163 25.91 17.13 23.97
CA VAL A 163 25.65 17.04 25.42
C VAL A 163 26.43 15.87 26.04
N GLY A 164 26.48 14.71 25.36
CA GLY A 164 27.28 13.57 25.79
C GLY A 164 28.78 13.90 25.85
N GLY A 165 29.31 14.55 24.82
CA GLY A 165 30.70 14.99 24.75
C GLY A 165 31.03 16.04 25.82
N PHE A 166 30.17 17.05 26.00
CA PHE A 166 30.36 18.11 27.00
C PHE A 166 30.39 17.57 28.44
N LEU A 167 29.50 16.63 28.77
CA LEU A 167 29.46 16.01 30.09
C LEU A 167 30.66 15.08 30.34
N LEU A 168 31.17 14.40 29.30
CA LEU A 168 32.40 13.60 29.39
C LEU A 168 33.65 14.46 29.60
N LEU A 169 33.71 15.63 28.96
CA LEU A 169 34.82 16.58 29.12
C LEU A 169 34.82 17.21 30.53
N ARG A 170 33.65 17.64 31.01
CA ARG A 170 33.47 18.16 32.40
C ARG A 170 33.82 17.13 33.47
N GLY A 171 33.49 15.85 33.25
CA GLY A 171 33.87 14.77 34.17
C GLY A 171 35.39 14.60 34.28
N ARG A 172 36.13 14.77 33.17
CA ARG A 172 37.60 14.64 33.15
C ARG A 172 38.33 15.83 33.76
N GLU A 173 37.72 17.01 33.74
CA GLU A 173 38.26 18.21 34.41
C GLU A 173 38.14 18.13 35.93
N ALA A 174 37.04 17.54 36.43
CA ALA A 174 36.86 17.28 37.86
C ALA A 174 37.87 16.26 38.42
N ASP A 175 38.25 15.24 37.63
CA ASP A 175 39.28 14.27 38.03
C ASP A 175 40.70 14.85 38.01
N ARG A 176 40.98 15.84 37.14
CA ARG A 176 42.31 16.46 37.03
C ARG A 176 42.60 17.49 38.12
N SER A 177 41.58 18.23 38.58
CA SER A 177 41.76 19.21 39.67
C SER A 177 42.01 18.55 41.03
N GLY A 178 41.57 17.30 41.23
CA GLY A 178 41.87 16.52 42.42
C GLY A 178 43.32 16.04 42.54
N SER A 179 44.09 16.03 41.44
CA SER A 179 45.47 15.53 41.42
C SER A 179 46.54 16.60 41.68
N ALA A 180 46.19 17.89 41.68
CA ALA A 180 47.16 19.00 41.76
C ALA A 180 47.35 19.59 43.18
N SER A 181 46.62 19.13 44.19
CA SER A 181 46.71 19.63 45.59
C SER A 181 47.56 18.73 46.51
N GLY A 182 48.21 17.70 45.98
CA GLY A 182 49.00 16.74 46.76
C GLY A 182 50.49 16.92 46.59
N ARG A 183 51.08 18.01 47.09
CA ARG A 183 52.49 18.07 47.49
C ARG A 183 52.79 19.29 48.34
#